data_AF-A0A836SPM6-F1
#
_entry.id   AF-A0A836SPM6-F1
#
_cell.length_a   1.000
_cell.length_b   1.000
_cell.length_c   1.000
_cell.angle_alpha   90.00
_cell.angle_beta   90.00
_cell.angle_gamma   90.00
#
_symmetry.space_group_name_H-M   'P 1'
#
loop_
_entity.id
_entity.type
_entity.pdbx_description
1 polymer ?
#
loop_
_entity_poly.entity_id
_entity_poly.type
_entity_poly.pdbx_seq_one_letter_code
_entity_poly.pdbx_strand_id
1 'polypeptide(L)'
;MAQVRTFVAVDISDGARRSVADLVRELKGYGAEVRWVAPESLHLTLKFLGEIDEARLEGVFQGVQEATEGLGPFRMVLEGLGGFPGLGRPRVLWVGVSEGADILRSLAERVEGSLERR
;
A
#
# COMPACT_ATOMS: atom_id res chain seq x y z
N MET A 1 -22.32 -11.86 11.71
CA MET A 1 -21.62 -12.22 10.46
C MET A 1 -20.13 -11.99 10.68
N ALA A 2 -19.26 -12.70 9.97
CA ALA A 2 -17.82 -12.56 10.19
C ALA A 2 -17.35 -11.18 9.72
N GLN A 3 -16.57 -10.50 10.57
CA GLN A 3 -15.95 -9.22 10.23
C GLN A 3 -14.51 -9.45 9.80
N VAL A 4 -14.09 -8.73 8.77
CA VAL A 4 -12.73 -8.80 8.22
C VAL A 4 -12.15 -7.41 7.98
N ARG A 5 -10.96 -7.19 8.52
CA ARG A 5 -10.18 -5.98 8.29
C ARG A 5 -9.70 -5.94 6.85
N THR A 6 -10.19 -4.97 6.09
CA THR A 6 -10.00 -4.93 4.64
C THR A 6 -9.36 -3.61 4.21
N PHE A 7 -8.52 -3.69 3.17
CA PHE A 7 -7.95 -2.55 2.47
C PHE A 7 -7.66 -2.95 1.02
N VAL A 8 -7.50 -1.95 0.16
CA VAL A 8 -7.10 -2.11 -1.24
C VAL A 8 -5.67 -1.60 -1.39
N ALA A 9 -4.83 -2.34 -2.10
CA ALA A 9 -3.43 -2.01 -2.29
C ALA A 9 -2.92 -2.39 -3.68
N VAL A 10 -1.81 -1.76 -4.08
CA VAL A 10 -1.00 -2.16 -5.23
C VAL A 10 0.19 -2.96 -4.72
N ASP A 11 0.40 -4.14 -5.29
CA ASP A 11 1.58 -4.95 -4.98
C ASP A 11 2.83 -4.40 -5.69
N ILE A 12 4.00 -4.73 -5.16
CA ILE A 12 5.29 -4.30 -5.70
C ILE A 12 6.00 -5.46 -6.38
N SER A 13 6.85 -5.15 -7.36
CA SER A 13 7.67 -6.17 -8.01
C SER A 13 8.65 -6.82 -7.03
N ASP A 14 9.05 -8.07 -7.31
CA ASP A 14 10.05 -8.77 -6.47
C ASP A 14 11.38 -8.03 -6.43
N GLY A 15 11.73 -7.29 -7.48
CA GLY A 15 12.90 -6.42 -7.50
C GLY A 15 12.81 -5.32 -6.45
N ALA A 16 11.70 -4.58 -6.43
CA ALA A 16 11.45 -3.54 -5.43
C ALA A 16 11.40 -4.12 -4.01
N ARG A 17 10.74 -5.28 -3.84
CA ARG A 17 10.66 -5.99 -2.55
C ARG A 17 12.04 -6.35 -2.00
N ARG A 18 12.94 -6.84 -2.85
CA ARG A 18 14.34 -7.14 -2.48
C ARG A 18 15.09 -5.88 -2.06
N SER A 19 15.00 -4.80 -2.83
CA SER A 19 15.67 -3.52 -2.51
C SER A 19 15.22 -2.96 -1.15
N VAL A 20 13.92 -3.00 -0.85
CA VAL A 20 13.41 -2.58 0.47
C VAL A 20 13.86 -3.53 1.58
N ALA A 21 13.91 -4.84 1.33
CA ALA A 21 14.40 -5.80 2.30
C ALA A 21 15.89 -5.57 2.64
N ASP A 22 16.72 -5.20 1.67
CA ASP A 22 18.12 -4.84 1.88
C ASP A 22 18.26 -3.57 2.74
N LEU A 23 17.46 -2.53 2.45
CA LEU A 23 17.39 -1.33 3.29
C LEU A 23 16.98 -1.67 4.74
N VAL A 24 15.98 -2.54 4.92
CA VAL A 24 15.55 -2.98 6.27
C VAL A 24 16.67 -3.74 7.00
N ARG A 25 17.47 -4.55 6.29
CA ARG A 25 18.64 -5.24 6.89
C ARG A 25 19.68 -4.23 7.38
N GLU A 26 19.97 -3.21 6.59
CA GLU A 26 20.88 -2.13 6.97
C GLU A 26 20.34 -1.37 8.21
N LEU A 27 19.06 -0.99 8.17
CA LEU A 27 18.44 -0.24 9.27
C LEU A 27 18.39 -1.02 10.59
N LYS A 28 18.22 -2.35 10.53
CA LYS A 28 18.32 -3.23 11.71
C LYS A 28 19.68 -3.15 12.40
N GLY A 29 20.74 -2.86 11.66
CA GLY A 29 22.10 -2.70 12.19
C GLY A 29 22.26 -1.57 13.21
N TYR A 30 21.36 -0.58 13.20
CA TYR A 30 21.40 0.56 14.14
C TYR A 30 20.76 0.27 15.50
N GLY A 31 20.20 -0.92 15.72
CA GLY A 31 19.71 -1.34 17.05
C GLY A 31 18.43 -0.64 17.53
N ALA A 32 17.68 0.01 16.64
CA ALA A 32 16.39 0.60 17.00
C ALA A 32 15.33 -0.50 17.23
N GLU A 33 14.50 -0.32 18.26
CA GLU A 33 13.37 -1.22 18.55
C GLU A 33 12.22 -0.94 17.57
N VAL A 34 12.29 -1.57 16.39
CA VAL A 34 11.31 -1.42 15.32
C VAL A 34 10.72 -2.79 14.98
N ARG A 35 9.39 -2.86 14.93
CA ARG A 35 8.69 -4.01 14.35
C ARG A 35 8.71 -3.92 12.83
N TRP A 36 9.62 -4.65 12.20
CA TRP A 36 9.76 -4.69 10.74
C TRP A 36 8.67 -5.53 10.09
N VAL A 37 8.09 -5.00 9.02
CA VAL A 37 7.11 -5.71 8.17
C VAL A 37 7.85 -6.80 7.36
N ALA A 38 7.22 -7.96 7.21
CA ALA A 38 7.77 -9.02 6.38
C ALA A 38 7.80 -8.61 4.90
N PRO A 39 8.82 -8.97 4.10
CA PRO A 39 8.93 -8.52 2.71
C PRO A 39 7.69 -8.82 1.85
N GLU A 40 7.07 -9.98 2.04
CA GLU A 40 5.85 -10.43 1.36
C GLU A 40 4.61 -9.59 1.70
N SER A 41 4.65 -8.84 2.80
CA SER A 41 3.58 -7.93 3.21
C SER A 41 3.81 -6.48 2.75
N LEU A 42 4.89 -6.19 2.02
CA LEU A 42 5.14 -4.86 1.46
C LEU A 42 4.19 -4.59 0.29
N HIS A 43 3.49 -3.46 0.37
CA HIS A 43 2.54 -3.00 -0.64
C HIS A 43 2.34 -1.49 -0.51
N LEU A 44 1.71 -0.88 -1.51
CA LEU A 44 1.23 0.50 -1.44
C LEU A 44 -0.27 0.50 -1.20
N THR A 45 -0.71 0.93 -0.03
CA THR A 45 -2.14 1.02 0.30
C THR A 45 -2.79 2.17 -0.48
N LEU A 46 -3.92 1.91 -1.12
CA LEU A 46 -4.74 2.92 -1.79
C LEU A 46 -5.90 3.38 -0.90
N LYS A 47 -6.59 2.44 -0.23
CA LYS A 47 -7.75 2.74 0.62
C LYS A 47 -7.89 1.73 1.76
N PHE A 48 -8.06 2.22 2.97
CA PHE A 48 -8.48 1.40 4.11
C PHE A 48 -10.01 1.36 4.18
N LEU A 49 -10.58 0.16 4.33
CA LEU A 49 -12.03 -0.05 4.49
C LEU A 49 -12.43 -0.35 5.94
N GLY A 50 -11.46 -0.60 6.81
CA GLY A 50 -11.70 -0.97 8.21
C GLY A 50 -12.25 -2.39 8.31
N GLU A 51 -13.05 -2.64 9.34
CA GLU A 51 -13.75 -3.92 9.53
C GLU A 51 -15.05 -3.90 8.71
N ILE A 52 -15.16 -4.79 7.72
CA ILE A 52 -16.38 -4.97 6.93
C ILE A 52 -16.95 -6.37 7.13
N ASP A 53 -18.25 -6.50 6.93
CA ASP A 53 -18.90 -7.81 6.83
C ASP A 53 -18.33 -8.56 5.63
N GLU A 54 -18.00 -9.84 5.79
CA GLU A 54 -17.53 -10.71 4.71
C GLU A 54 -18.48 -10.72 3.51
N ALA A 55 -19.79 -10.56 3.72
CA ALA A 55 -20.79 -10.44 2.66
C ALA A 55 -20.58 -9.21 1.75
N ARG A 56 -19.86 -8.17 2.21
CA ARG A 56 -19.52 -6.99 1.39
C ARG A 56 -18.31 -7.19 0.50
N LEU A 57 -17.54 -8.26 0.67
CA LEU A 57 -16.30 -8.48 -0.11
C LEU A 57 -16.57 -8.58 -1.62
N GLU A 58 -17.69 -9.19 -2.03
CA GLU A 58 -18.05 -9.27 -3.45
C GLU A 58 -18.20 -7.88 -4.09
N GLY A 59 -18.85 -6.95 -3.38
CA GLY A 59 -18.97 -5.56 -3.81
C GLY A 59 -17.61 -4.84 -3.87
N VAL A 60 -16.69 -5.17 -2.95
CA VAL A 60 -15.32 -4.64 -2.98
C VAL A 60 -14.56 -5.14 -4.21
N PHE A 61 -14.64 -6.43 -4.53
CA PHE A 61 -13.99 -6.98 -5.72
C PHE A 61 -14.50 -6.34 -7.01
N GLN A 62 -15.83 -6.18 -7.14
CA GLN A 62 -16.42 -5.50 -8.30
C GLN A 62 -15.99 -4.04 -8.40
N GLY A 63 -15.96 -3.31 -7.28
CA GLY A 63 -15.50 -1.92 -7.25
C GLY A 63 -14.04 -1.80 -7.70
N VAL A 64 -13.15 -2.68 -7.22
CA VAL A 64 -11.75 -2.70 -7.66
C VAL A 64 -11.62 -3.06 -9.15
N GLN A 65 -12.44 -3.96 -9.67
CA GLN A 65 -12.45 -4.30 -11.10
C GLN A 65 -12.84 -3.08 -11.97
N GLU A 66 -13.89 -2.34 -11.60
CA GLU A 66 -14.28 -1.09 -12.26
C GLU A 66 -13.18 -0.01 -12.14
N ALA A 67 -12.59 0.11 -10.95
CA ALA A 67 -11.53 1.08 -10.69
C ALA A 67 -10.23 0.80 -11.47
N THR A 68 -10.04 -0.43 -11.96
CA THR A 68 -8.88 -0.84 -12.75
C THR A 68 -9.18 -1.00 -14.24
N GLU A 69 -10.44 -0.88 -14.66
CA GLU A 69 -10.83 -1.03 -16.06
C GLU A 69 -10.08 -0.04 -16.97
N GLY A 70 -9.56 -0.52 -18.11
CA GLY A 70 -8.76 0.28 -19.04
C GLY A 70 -7.36 0.69 -18.53
N LEU A 71 -6.97 0.33 -17.30
CA LEU A 71 -5.63 0.58 -16.79
C LEU A 71 -4.70 -0.56 -17.20
N GLY A 72 -3.71 -0.27 -18.03
CA GLY A 72 -2.63 -1.20 -18.35
C GLY A 72 -1.56 -1.27 -17.25
N PRO A 73 -0.60 -2.20 -17.35
CA PRO A 73 0.58 -2.21 -16.50
C PRO A 73 1.30 -0.86 -16.53
N PHE A 74 1.76 -0.39 -15.37
CA PHE A 74 2.49 0.87 -15.24
C PHE A 74 3.79 0.68 -14.48
N ARG A 75 4.69 1.65 -14.63
CA ARG A 75 5.96 1.70 -13.91
C ARG A 75 5.84 2.69 -12.75
N MET A 76 6.47 2.35 -11.64
CA MET A 76 6.71 3.27 -10.53
C MET A 76 8.14 3.11 -10.01
N VAL A 77 8.65 4.15 -9.37
CA VAL A 77 9.98 4.15 -8.74
C VAL A 77 9.82 4.40 -7.26
N LEU A 78 10.30 3.46 -6.44
CA LEU A 78 10.36 3.62 -4.99
C LEU A 78 11.62 4.39 -4.63
N GLU A 79 11.47 5.51 -3.93
CA GLU A 79 12.59 6.40 -3.59
C GLU A 79 12.30 7.20 -2.32
N GLY A 80 13.35 7.44 -1.55
CA GLY A 80 13.29 8.21 -0.32
C GLY A 80 12.78 7.40 0.88
N LEU A 81 13.25 7.77 2.06
CA LEU A 81 12.79 7.25 3.34
C LEU A 81 12.12 8.37 4.12
N GLY A 82 10.87 8.15 4.51
CA GLY A 82 10.10 9.06 5.34
C GLY A 82 9.66 8.41 6.63
N GLY A 83 9.02 9.20 7.49
CA GLY A 83 8.39 8.69 8.69
C GLY A 83 7.21 9.54 9.13
N PHE A 84 6.23 8.90 9.78
CA PHE A 84 5.06 9.58 10.35
C PHE A 84 5.18 9.71 11.87
N PRO A 85 4.83 10.86 12.49
CA PRO A 85 4.46 12.12 11.84
C PRO A 85 5.65 12.90 11.23
N GLY A 86 6.88 12.43 11.47
CA GLY A 86 8.11 12.97 10.89
C GLY A 86 9.33 12.14 11.31
N LEU A 87 10.50 12.41 10.73
CA LEU A 87 11.73 11.64 10.99
C LEU A 87 12.38 11.91 12.36
N GLY A 88 11.99 12.97 13.07
CA GLY A 88 12.54 13.24 14.40
C GLY A 88 12.14 12.20 15.45
N ARG A 89 10.90 11.69 15.40
CA ARG A 89 10.37 10.62 16.26
C ARG A 89 9.29 9.82 15.50
N PRO A 90 9.67 9.04 14.48
CA PRO A 90 8.71 8.33 13.65
C PRO A 90 8.08 7.17 14.41
N ARG A 91 6.77 7.00 14.26
CA ARG A 91 6.01 5.81 14.65
C ARG A 91 5.97 4.76 13.54
N VAL A 92 6.10 5.21 12.30
CA VAL A 92 6.10 4.38 11.08
C VAL A 92 7.17 4.93 10.16
N LEU A 93 8.00 4.04 9.61
CA LEU A 93 8.89 4.34 8.49
C LEU A 93 8.22 3.89 7.19
N TRP A 94 8.40 4.65 6.13
CA TRP A 94 7.84 4.34 4.82
C TRP A 94 8.80 4.75 3.69
N VAL A 95 8.67 4.08 2.55
CA VAL A 95 9.43 4.39 1.33
C VAL A 95 8.52 5.16 0.38
N GLY A 96 9.03 6.26 -0.18
CA GLY A 96 8.27 7.12 -1.08
C GLY A 96 8.17 6.55 -2.49
N VAL A 97 7.38 7.24 -3.32
CA VAL A 97 7.27 6.97 -4.75
C VAL A 97 7.63 8.26 -5.48
N SER A 98 8.72 8.27 -6.24
CA SER A 98 9.18 9.46 -6.99
C SER A 98 8.61 9.53 -8.41
N GLU A 99 8.38 8.38 -9.04
CA GLU A 99 7.73 8.27 -10.36
C GLU A 99 6.53 7.35 -10.30
N GLY A 100 5.47 7.67 -11.05
CA GLY A 100 4.21 6.89 -11.08
C GLY A 100 3.21 7.26 -9.98
N ALA A 101 3.54 8.23 -9.12
CA ALA A 101 2.64 8.70 -8.05
C ALA A 101 1.30 9.25 -8.58
N ASP A 102 1.30 9.88 -9.76
CA ASP A 102 0.07 10.41 -10.36
C ASP A 102 -0.90 9.30 -10.78
N ILE A 103 -0.38 8.18 -11.30
CA ILE A 103 -1.18 7.00 -11.64
C ILE A 103 -1.76 6.37 -10.37
N LEU A 104 -0.93 6.24 -9.32
CA LEU A 104 -1.38 5.71 -8.02
C LEU A 104 -2.47 6.58 -7.39
N ARG A 105 -2.32 7.92 -7.46
CA ARG A 105 -3.31 8.87 -6.96
C ARG A 105 -4.62 8.77 -7.74
N SER A 106 -4.55 8.74 -9.08
CA SER A 106 -5.74 8.55 -9.91
C SER A 106 -6.42 7.21 -9.63
N LEU A 107 -5.65 6.13 -9.44
CA LEU A 107 -6.19 4.83 -9.08
C LEU A 107 -6.84 4.84 -7.69
N ALA A 108 -6.24 5.51 -6.70
CA ALA A 108 -6.83 5.68 -5.37
C ALA A 108 -8.19 6.42 -5.45
N GLU A 109 -8.28 7.49 -6.23
CA GLU A 109 -9.53 8.24 -6.47
C GLU A 109 -10.59 7.37 -7.17
N ARG A 110 -10.19 6.57 -8.17
CA ARG A 110 -11.09 5.61 -8.83
C ARG A 110 -11.61 4.55 -7.86
N VAL A 111 -10.73 4.00 -7.01
CA VAL A 111 -11.10 3.04 -5.97
C VAL A 111 -12.06 3.66 -4.97
N GLU A 112 -11.77 4.87 -4.48
CA GLU A 112 -12.65 5.64 -3.59
C GLU A 112 -14.06 5.75 -4.19
N GLY A 113 -14.16 6.32 -5.39
CA GLY A 113 -15.45 6.53 -6.05
C GLY A 113 -16.20 5.22 -6.34
N SER A 114 -15.50 4.14 -6.69
CA SER A 114 -16.12 2.84 -6.94
C SER A 114 -16.71 2.20 -5.68
N LEU A 115 -16.11 2.45 -4.52
CA LEU A 115 -16.49 1.81 -3.25
C LEU A 115 -17.45 2.67 -2.42
N GLU A 116 -17.49 3.99 -2.60
CA GLU A 116 -18.52 4.84 -1.96
C GLU A 116 -19.92 4.63 -2.54
N ARG A 117 -20.04 4.18 -3.79
CA ARG A 117 -21.32 3.91 -4.45
C ARG A 117 -22.00 2.60 -3.99
N ARG A 118 -21.46 1.93 -2.97
CA ARG A 118 -21.82 0.56 -2.54
C ARG A 118 -21.99 0.42 -1.03
#